data_AF-A0A8A4TMZ1-F1
#
_entry.id   AF-A0A8A4TMZ1-F1
#
_cell.length_a   1.000
_cell.length_b   1.000
_cell.length_c   1.000
_cell.angle_alpha   90.00
_cell.angle_beta   90.00
_cell.angle_gamma   90.00
#
_symmetry.space_group_name_H-M   'P 1'
#
loop_
_entity.id
_entity.type
_entity.pdbx_description
1 polymer ?
#
loop_
_entity_poly.entity_id
_entity_poly.type
_entity_poly.pdbx_seq_one_letter_code
_entity_poly.pdbx_strand_id
1 'polypeptide(L)'
;MTHAVMPAKRSAMTRMLHWLKEGGCTFPHLAVQHRPGQNRGLFCRADLTEGKHMLMIPRTFMMCGDKANQSSIGREIARSGISLASRQSVLAAFMLAESARPDSFWKPYLDTLPKSFDEVPVCFDEDRLARLAGSFVLETVQARKRILEQDYAQLSASVSRFTFSFDAFVWAMTAINTRAFSVPSEDDEGKVPAMIPLLDMGNHAQSATSKWCYRSEPEGMTLEATGPLQAGEQVYLYYGTKTRARFFAGYGFVAADLEEAQSWVKVSLFTDDPQYDMKRELFGGEEACGFPLSSHEFDGLNRMLQAVHVILADLTDGRDVNALSNRGPIGLHHERVALHYAGSLCDRRLASFRESLEDHERRLEDWERCGTGDPRDVQILRMVVSEQRVLHQVRDFCRILESVIDTRIETGKKHPCPPAPARFDEETFRAWYARWDSERYDRCLDALALAHREEGIALDCGDLSLKPMTPAIWLAICKLSMPKVRGRNAANPMEHLARQCFSDTKMHYIAIYEGRQVIGWFAYATPSREQLDLEGIFLDKAHYGRGYEEIVLSKLCAAIGHYGPCATIRVDIGRDNPRVMATYLRKGFCLSKQPTSDESHWAFAYRQPA
;
A
#
# COMPACT_ATOMS: atom_id res chain seq x y z
N MET A 1 36.82 -57.48 18.93
CA MET A 1 35.57 -57.20 18.19
C MET A 1 35.20 -55.76 18.44
N THR A 2 35.25 -54.90 17.43
CA THR A 2 34.87 -53.48 17.53
C THR A 2 33.41 -53.31 17.13
N HIS A 3 32.59 -52.70 17.98
CA HIS A 3 31.19 -52.42 17.63
C HIS A 3 31.12 -51.38 16.50
N ALA A 4 30.46 -51.74 15.40
CA ALA A 4 30.15 -50.79 14.33
C ALA A 4 29.12 -49.78 14.85
N VAL A 5 29.53 -48.51 14.97
CA VAL A 5 28.62 -47.42 15.31
C VAL A 5 27.71 -47.15 14.11
N MET A 6 26.40 -47.35 14.30
CA MET A 6 25.39 -47.02 13.29
C MET A 6 25.51 -45.54 12.88
N PRO A 7 25.50 -45.20 11.57
CA PRO A 7 25.58 -43.82 11.13
C PRO A 7 24.35 -43.03 11.61
N ALA A 8 24.58 -41.83 12.16
CA ALA A 8 23.52 -40.99 12.68
C ALA A 8 22.47 -40.64 11.61
N LYS A 9 21.18 -40.63 11.99
CA LYS A 9 20.07 -40.34 11.07
C LYS A 9 20.24 -38.96 10.42
N ARG A 10 20.42 -38.92 9.10
CA ARG A 10 20.48 -37.68 8.29
C ARG A 10 19.25 -36.81 8.57
N SER A 11 19.47 -35.50 8.78
CA SER A 11 18.39 -34.53 9.01
C SER A 11 17.41 -34.49 7.83
N ALA A 12 16.17 -34.02 8.05
CA ALA A 12 15.18 -33.90 6.98
C ALA A 12 15.68 -33.03 5.81
N MET A 13 16.31 -31.88 6.12
CA MET A 13 16.95 -31.02 5.13
C MET A 13 18.05 -31.75 4.35
N THR A 14 18.87 -32.57 5.03
CA THR A 14 19.89 -33.40 4.38
C THR A 14 19.27 -34.46 3.46
N ARG A 15 18.09 -35.01 3.79
CA ARG A 15 17.36 -35.94 2.91
C ARG A 15 16.81 -35.22 1.67
N MET A 16 16.15 -34.08 1.83
CA MET A 16 15.64 -33.27 0.71
C MET A 16 16.74 -32.88 -0.28
N LEU A 17 17.87 -32.35 0.22
CA LEU A 17 19.00 -31.93 -0.61
C LEU A 17 19.74 -33.09 -1.29
N HIS A 18 19.55 -34.33 -0.82
CA HIS A 18 20.07 -35.55 -1.45
C HIS A 18 19.15 -35.99 -2.59
N TRP A 19 17.85 -36.14 -2.28
CA TRP A 19 16.77 -36.49 -3.22
C TRP A 19 16.73 -35.56 -4.44
N LEU A 20 16.84 -34.24 -4.23
CA LEU A 20 16.89 -33.27 -5.33
C LEU A 20 18.13 -33.48 -6.23
N LYS A 21 19.30 -33.81 -5.67
CA LYS A 21 20.54 -34.05 -6.44
C LYS A 21 20.52 -35.36 -7.21
N GLU A 22 20.03 -36.43 -6.58
CA GLU A 22 19.79 -37.72 -7.26
C GLU A 22 18.77 -37.55 -8.40
N GLY A 23 17.81 -36.63 -8.21
CA GLY A 23 16.85 -36.18 -9.21
C GLY A 23 17.38 -35.27 -10.32
N GLY A 24 18.68 -34.95 -10.36
CA GLY A 24 19.27 -34.05 -11.36
C GLY A 24 18.97 -32.56 -11.17
N CYS A 25 18.33 -32.15 -10.07
CA CYS A 25 18.13 -30.74 -9.76
C CYS A 25 19.48 -30.05 -9.48
N THR A 26 19.68 -28.86 -10.04
CA THR A 26 20.92 -28.09 -9.83
C THR A 26 20.69 -26.97 -8.84
N PHE A 27 21.64 -26.75 -7.93
CA PHE A 27 21.66 -25.61 -7.01
C PHE A 27 23.10 -25.32 -6.52
N PRO A 28 24.06 -25.12 -7.44
CA PRO A 28 25.50 -25.14 -7.12
C PRO A 28 25.91 -24.05 -6.12
N HIS A 29 25.25 -22.90 -6.16
CA HIS A 29 25.64 -21.71 -5.38
C HIS A 29 24.84 -21.53 -4.08
N LEU A 30 23.85 -22.39 -3.79
CA LEU A 30 22.91 -22.18 -2.67
C LEU A 30 23.16 -23.11 -1.47
N ALA A 31 23.16 -22.54 -0.28
CA ALA A 31 23.08 -23.24 0.99
C ALA A 31 21.79 -22.85 1.74
N VAL A 32 21.13 -23.82 2.37
CA VAL A 32 20.07 -23.53 3.33
C VAL A 32 20.72 -23.32 4.70
N GLN A 33 20.51 -22.15 5.32
CA GLN A 33 20.98 -21.86 6.69
C GLN A 33 19.81 -21.44 7.58
N HIS A 34 20.03 -21.46 8.88
CA HIS A 34 19.14 -20.90 9.89
C HIS A 34 20.04 -20.17 10.89
N ARG A 35 19.87 -18.85 11.01
CA ARG A 35 20.71 -17.99 11.86
C ARG A 35 19.92 -17.63 13.14
N PRO A 36 20.56 -17.47 14.30
CA PRO A 36 19.87 -17.02 15.51
C PRO A 36 19.09 -15.72 15.26
N GLY A 37 17.81 -15.69 15.65
CA GLY A 37 16.93 -14.55 15.43
C GLY A 37 16.42 -14.36 13.98
N GLN A 38 16.67 -15.31 13.07
CA GLN A 38 16.21 -15.24 11.68
C GLN A 38 15.52 -16.53 11.23
N ASN A 39 14.54 -16.40 10.34
CA ASN A 39 13.95 -17.54 9.65
C ASN A 39 14.99 -18.32 8.84
N ARG A 40 14.69 -19.59 8.56
CA ARG A 40 15.46 -20.42 7.62
C ARG A 40 15.50 -19.70 6.26
N GLY A 41 16.67 -19.65 5.62
CA GLY A 41 16.90 -18.89 4.40
C GLY A 41 17.82 -19.60 3.39
N LEU A 42 17.79 -19.12 2.14
CA LEU A 42 18.78 -19.43 1.10
C LEU A 42 19.97 -18.46 1.20
N PHE A 43 21.19 -18.96 1.06
CA PHE A 43 22.42 -18.18 1.18
C PHE A 43 23.43 -18.55 0.09
N CYS A 44 24.19 -17.58 -0.39
CA CYS A 44 25.25 -17.77 -1.37
C CYS A 44 26.45 -18.52 -0.78
N ARG A 45 27.04 -19.43 -1.57
CA ARG A 45 28.27 -20.18 -1.25
C ARG A 45 29.55 -19.55 -1.79
N ALA A 46 29.42 -18.63 -2.74
CA ALA A 46 30.49 -17.95 -3.46
C ALA A 46 29.94 -16.62 -3.97
N ASP A 47 30.82 -15.71 -4.37
CA ASP A 47 30.41 -14.45 -5.00
C ASP A 47 29.79 -14.72 -6.39
N LEU A 48 28.69 -14.03 -6.69
CA LEU A 48 27.94 -14.16 -7.94
C LEU A 48 27.85 -12.80 -8.63
N THR A 49 27.89 -12.83 -9.97
CA THR A 49 27.51 -11.69 -10.81
C THR A 49 26.03 -11.78 -11.18
N GLU A 50 25.50 -10.70 -11.75
CA GLU A 50 24.25 -10.73 -12.50
C GLU A 50 24.25 -11.86 -13.57
N GLY A 51 23.06 -12.39 -13.85
CA GLY A 51 22.83 -13.45 -14.85
C GLY A 51 23.23 -14.86 -14.41
N LYS A 52 23.77 -15.05 -13.20
CA LYS A 52 24.17 -16.39 -12.73
C LYS A 52 22.95 -17.22 -12.29
N HIS A 53 22.76 -18.37 -12.93
CA HIS A 53 21.81 -19.40 -12.49
C HIS A 53 22.22 -19.98 -11.13
N MET A 54 21.37 -19.83 -10.13
CA MET A 54 21.58 -20.31 -8.76
C MET A 54 20.89 -21.64 -8.47
N LEU A 55 19.74 -21.91 -9.12
CA LEU A 55 18.93 -23.11 -8.94
C LEU A 55 18.13 -23.45 -10.21
N MET A 56 17.87 -24.75 -10.41
CA MET A 56 16.87 -25.29 -11.33
C MET A 56 16.18 -26.52 -10.69
N ILE A 57 14.85 -26.44 -10.56
CA ILE A 57 13.97 -27.52 -10.08
C ILE A 57 13.03 -27.93 -11.23
N PRO A 58 13.14 -29.14 -11.79
CA PRO A 58 12.26 -29.60 -12.87
C PRO A 58 10.79 -29.71 -12.43
N ARG A 59 9.84 -29.59 -13.37
CA ARG A 59 8.39 -29.70 -13.08
C ARG A 59 8.04 -30.98 -12.32
N THR A 60 8.72 -32.08 -12.60
CA THR A 60 8.53 -33.39 -11.94
C THR A 60 8.64 -33.33 -10.41
N PHE A 61 9.53 -32.49 -9.85
CA PHE A 61 9.76 -32.36 -8.41
C PHE A 61 8.73 -31.47 -7.68
N MET A 62 7.97 -30.64 -8.41
CA MET A 62 6.95 -29.75 -7.83
C MET A 62 5.67 -30.50 -7.45
N MET A 63 4.95 -30.02 -6.44
CA MET A 63 3.56 -30.43 -6.17
C MET A 63 2.63 -29.32 -6.67
N CYS A 64 2.07 -29.49 -7.88
CA CYS A 64 1.23 -28.52 -8.57
C CYS A 64 -0.26 -28.91 -8.60
N GLY A 65 -1.12 -27.95 -8.92
CA GLY A 65 -2.56 -28.17 -9.09
C GLY A 65 -2.92 -29.30 -10.06
N ASP A 66 -2.25 -29.40 -11.20
CA ASP A 66 -2.55 -30.45 -12.20
C ASP A 66 -2.29 -31.85 -11.64
N LYS A 67 -1.13 -32.07 -11.00
CA LYS A 67 -0.83 -33.34 -10.29
C LYS A 67 -1.82 -33.62 -9.16
N ALA A 68 -2.29 -32.58 -8.47
CA ALA A 68 -3.33 -32.73 -7.46
C ALA A 68 -4.65 -33.21 -8.08
N ASN A 69 -5.09 -32.61 -9.20
CA ASN A 69 -6.27 -33.03 -9.96
C ASN A 69 -6.13 -34.47 -10.51
N GLN A 70 -4.98 -34.78 -11.10
CA GLN A 70 -4.61 -36.09 -11.65
C GLN A 70 -4.39 -37.17 -10.57
N SER A 71 -4.37 -36.82 -9.28
CA SER A 71 -4.17 -37.78 -8.18
C SER A 71 -5.38 -38.68 -7.93
N SER A 72 -5.26 -39.65 -7.02
CA SER A 72 -6.39 -40.49 -6.59
C SER A 72 -7.46 -39.68 -5.84
N ILE A 73 -7.05 -38.71 -5.00
CA ILE A 73 -7.97 -37.87 -4.22
C ILE A 73 -8.55 -36.72 -5.05
N GLY A 74 -7.77 -36.11 -5.97
CA GLY A 74 -8.28 -35.07 -6.89
C GLY A 74 -9.35 -35.58 -7.84
N ARG A 75 -9.17 -36.76 -8.43
CA ARG A 75 -10.21 -37.42 -9.24
C ARG A 75 -11.44 -37.83 -8.43
N GLU A 76 -11.31 -38.02 -7.11
CA GLU A 76 -12.45 -38.30 -6.24
C GLU A 76 -13.24 -37.02 -5.92
N ILE A 77 -12.53 -35.92 -5.59
CA ILE A 77 -13.08 -34.57 -5.48
C ILE A 77 -13.86 -34.20 -6.75
N ALA A 78 -13.23 -34.32 -7.94
CA ALA A 78 -13.86 -33.98 -9.21
C ALA A 78 -15.13 -34.82 -9.52
N ARG A 79 -15.17 -36.09 -9.10
CA ARG A 79 -16.36 -36.95 -9.26
C ARG A 79 -17.47 -36.67 -8.24
N SER A 80 -17.12 -36.12 -7.07
CA SER A 80 -18.10 -35.83 -6.01
C SER A 80 -19.00 -34.63 -6.34
N GLY A 81 -18.62 -33.78 -7.30
CA GLY A 81 -19.40 -32.62 -7.72
C GLY A 81 -19.42 -31.44 -6.75
N ILE A 82 -18.65 -31.50 -5.65
CA ILE A 82 -18.57 -30.41 -4.65
C ILE A 82 -17.96 -29.12 -5.24
N SER A 83 -18.40 -27.98 -4.71
CA SER A 83 -17.98 -26.65 -5.18
C SER A 83 -17.07 -25.99 -4.14
N LEU A 84 -15.77 -26.26 -4.25
CA LEU A 84 -14.76 -25.70 -3.35
C LEU A 84 -14.51 -24.22 -3.67
N ALA A 85 -14.66 -23.36 -2.67
CA ALA A 85 -14.46 -21.92 -2.78
C ALA A 85 -12.99 -21.55 -3.03
N SER A 86 -12.03 -22.41 -2.66
CA SER A 86 -10.61 -22.19 -2.93
C SER A 86 -9.99 -23.27 -3.84
N ARG A 87 -9.43 -22.84 -4.99
CA ARG A 87 -8.67 -23.70 -5.91
C ARG A 87 -7.44 -24.37 -5.25
N GLN A 88 -6.98 -23.85 -4.10
CA GLN A 88 -5.91 -24.44 -3.30
C GLN A 88 -6.34 -25.71 -2.55
N SER A 89 -7.64 -25.89 -2.30
CA SER A 89 -8.16 -26.97 -1.43
C SER A 89 -7.91 -28.38 -1.99
N VAL A 90 -7.89 -28.54 -3.32
CA VAL A 90 -7.50 -29.80 -3.98
C VAL A 90 -6.00 -30.09 -3.78
N LEU A 91 -5.15 -29.07 -3.89
CA LEU A 91 -3.71 -29.18 -3.64
C LEU A 91 -3.41 -29.48 -2.16
N ALA A 92 -4.19 -28.91 -1.23
CA ALA A 92 -4.10 -29.22 0.20
C ALA A 92 -4.47 -30.68 0.50
N ALA A 93 -5.59 -31.17 -0.05
CA ALA A 93 -6.01 -32.56 0.06
C ALA A 93 -4.97 -33.54 -0.52
N PHE A 94 -4.39 -33.23 -1.69
CA PHE A 94 -3.29 -34.01 -2.28
C PHE A 94 -2.02 -33.99 -1.41
N MET A 95 -1.62 -32.82 -0.90
CA MET A 95 -0.42 -32.68 -0.07
C MET A 95 -0.54 -33.43 1.26
N LEU A 96 -1.74 -33.49 1.85
CA LEU A 96 -2.02 -34.31 3.04
C LEU A 96 -1.95 -35.81 2.73
N ALA A 97 -2.55 -36.24 1.61
CA ALA A 97 -2.49 -37.64 1.17
C ALA A 97 -1.05 -38.12 0.93
N GLU A 98 -0.20 -37.29 0.33
CA GLU A 98 1.23 -37.61 0.15
C GLU A 98 2.05 -37.48 1.45
N SER A 99 1.72 -36.54 2.34
CA SER A 99 2.42 -36.40 3.64
C SER A 99 2.22 -37.60 4.56
N ALA A 100 1.03 -38.21 4.50
CA ALA A 100 0.64 -39.43 5.21
C ALA A 100 1.29 -40.71 4.64
N ARG A 101 1.86 -40.68 3.42
CA ARG A 101 2.49 -41.81 2.76
C ARG A 101 4.00 -41.86 3.06
N PRO A 102 4.51 -42.84 3.82
CA PRO A 102 5.96 -42.94 4.13
C PRO A 102 6.82 -43.18 2.88
N ASP A 103 6.22 -43.73 1.83
CA ASP A 103 6.76 -44.04 0.52
C ASP A 103 6.50 -42.94 -0.54
N SER A 104 5.96 -41.77 -0.15
CA SER A 104 5.73 -40.67 -1.09
C SER A 104 7.03 -40.19 -1.74
N PHE A 105 7.00 -39.96 -3.05
CA PHE A 105 8.09 -39.33 -3.79
C PHE A 105 8.45 -37.94 -3.22
N TRP A 106 7.48 -37.19 -2.73
CA TRP A 106 7.68 -35.87 -2.11
C TRP A 106 7.98 -35.93 -0.61
N LYS A 107 8.01 -37.13 0.01
CA LYS A 107 8.27 -37.26 1.46
C LYS A 107 9.55 -36.56 1.93
N PRO A 108 10.68 -36.55 1.17
CA PRO A 108 11.88 -35.81 1.56
C PRO A 108 11.67 -34.29 1.63
N TYR A 109 10.75 -33.71 0.83
CA TYR A 109 10.38 -32.29 0.89
C TYR A 109 9.37 -32.02 2.02
N LEU A 110 8.30 -32.82 2.10
CA LEU A 110 7.22 -32.63 3.09
C LEU A 110 7.75 -32.70 4.53
N ASP A 111 8.74 -33.57 4.80
CA ASP A 111 9.45 -33.64 6.09
C ASP A 111 10.25 -32.36 6.46
N THR A 112 10.38 -31.37 5.56
CA THR A 112 11.10 -30.11 5.81
C THR A 112 10.20 -28.89 6.00
N LEU A 113 8.88 -29.02 5.75
CA LEU A 113 7.92 -27.93 5.96
C LEU A 113 7.83 -27.54 7.46
N PRO A 114 7.40 -26.31 7.79
CA PRO A 114 7.08 -25.92 9.16
C PRO A 114 6.05 -26.87 9.79
N LYS A 115 6.24 -27.20 11.07
CA LYS A 115 5.29 -28.07 11.82
C LYS A 115 3.99 -27.35 12.18
N SER A 116 4.06 -26.04 12.31
CA SER A 116 2.97 -25.12 12.59
C SER A 116 3.25 -23.82 11.81
N PHE A 117 2.27 -22.93 11.80
CA PHE A 117 2.33 -21.60 11.19
C PHE A 117 1.71 -20.60 12.16
N ASP A 118 2.15 -20.67 13.42
CA ASP A 118 1.55 -19.93 14.55
C ASP A 118 1.75 -18.42 14.43
N GLU A 119 2.59 -17.97 13.49
CA GLU A 119 2.79 -16.60 13.05
C GLU A 119 1.73 -16.09 12.05
N VAL A 120 1.03 -16.96 11.35
CA VAL A 120 0.03 -16.58 10.34
C VAL A 120 -1.34 -16.37 11.00
N PRO A 121 -2.00 -15.21 10.85
CA PRO A 121 -3.22 -14.88 11.58
C PRO A 121 -4.39 -15.86 11.46
N VAL A 122 -4.49 -16.64 10.37
CA VAL A 122 -5.53 -17.68 10.24
C VAL A 122 -5.38 -18.83 11.25
N CYS A 123 -4.16 -19.05 11.76
CA CYS A 123 -3.83 -20.03 12.79
C CYS A 123 -3.90 -19.44 14.21
N PHE A 124 -4.28 -18.17 14.39
CA PHE A 124 -4.37 -17.57 15.71
C PHE A 124 -5.59 -18.08 16.51
N ASP A 125 -5.34 -18.26 17.81
CA ASP A 125 -6.34 -18.33 18.87
C ASP A 125 -7.17 -17.04 18.97
N GLU A 126 -8.34 -17.12 19.62
CA GLU A 126 -9.27 -16.00 19.71
C GLU A 126 -8.74 -14.85 20.61
N ASP A 127 -7.92 -15.13 21.62
CA ASP A 127 -7.27 -14.10 22.45
C ASP A 127 -6.32 -13.22 21.62
N ARG A 128 -5.57 -13.84 20.71
CA ARG A 128 -4.65 -13.18 19.78
C ARG A 128 -5.37 -12.53 18.61
N LEU A 129 -6.41 -13.16 18.04
CA LEU A 129 -7.27 -12.51 17.04
C LEU A 129 -7.94 -11.25 17.60
N ALA A 130 -8.41 -11.28 18.84
CA ALA A 130 -9.07 -10.12 19.44
C ALA A 130 -8.11 -8.93 19.69
N ARG A 131 -6.78 -9.11 19.59
CA ARG A 131 -5.80 -8.01 19.56
C ARG A 131 -5.76 -7.28 18.20
N LEU A 132 -6.32 -7.88 17.15
CA LEU A 132 -6.57 -7.23 15.85
C LEU A 132 -7.94 -6.53 15.79
N ALA A 133 -8.60 -6.30 16.94
CA ALA A 133 -9.79 -5.46 16.99
C ALA A 133 -9.52 -4.09 16.36
N GLY A 134 -10.39 -3.65 15.45
CA GLY A 134 -10.24 -2.45 14.62
C GLY A 134 -9.40 -2.63 13.36
N SER A 135 -8.59 -3.67 13.25
CA SER A 135 -7.83 -4.00 12.03
C SER A 135 -8.71 -4.63 10.95
N PHE A 136 -8.53 -4.25 9.67
CA PHE A 136 -9.27 -4.92 8.59
C PHE A 136 -8.71 -6.34 8.31
N VAL A 137 -7.50 -6.63 8.81
CA VAL A 137 -6.94 -7.98 8.83
C VAL A 137 -7.84 -8.95 9.60
N LEU A 138 -8.47 -8.53 10.69
CA LEU A 138 -9.37 -9.40 11.47
C LEU A 138 -10.57 -9.86 10.63
N GLU A 139 -11.23 -8.93 9.92
CA GLU A 139 -12.35 -9.23 9.02
C GLU A 139 -11.92 -10.17 7.88
N THR A 140 -10.73 -9.90 7.29
CA THR A 140 -10.13 -10.71 6.23
C THR A 140 -9.83 -12.14 6.70
N VAL A 141 -9.30 -12.28 7.91
CA VAL A 141 -8.96 -13.58 8.53
C VAL A 141 -10.23 -14.34 8.91
N GLN A 142 -11.25 -13.68 9.44
CA GLN A 142 -12.56 -14.29 9.72
C GLN A 142 -13.29 -14.71 8.44
N ALA A 143 -13.12 -14.00 7.32
CA ALA A 143 -13.58 -14.46 6.01
C ALA A 143 -12.82 -15.71 5.54
N ARG A 144 -11.50 -15.76 5.75
CA ARG A 144 -10.68 -16.93 5.39
C ARG A 144 -10.95 -18.15 6.27
N LYS A 145 -11.18 -18.01 7.59
CA LYS A 145 -11.60 -19.11 8.48
C LYS A 145 -12.91 -19.75 7.96
N ARG A 146 -13.94 -18.95 7.67
CA ARG A 146 -15.21 -19.41 7.08
C ARG A 146 -15.06 -20.16 5.76
N ILE A 147 -14.19 -19.70 4.86
CA ILE A 147 -13.90 -20.39 3.59
C ILE A 147 -13.21 -21.75 3.84
N LEU A 148 -12.32 -21.84 4.82
CA LEU A 148 -11.65 -23.09 5.18
C LEU A 148 -12.63 -24.08 5.82
N GLU A 149 -13.54 -23.61 6.67
CA GLU A 149 -14.63 -24.41 7.27
C GLU A 149 -15.56 -24.97 6.19
N GLN A 150 -15.99 -24.14 5.24
CA GLN A 150 -16.85 -24.54 4.12
C GLN A 150 -16.19 -25.59 3.20
N ASP A 151 -14.94 -25.38 2.80
CA ASP A 151 -14.22 -26.32 1.94
C ASP A 151 -13.93 -27.64 2.68
N TYR A 152 -13.57 -27.57 3.97
CA TYR A 152 -13.36 -28.75 4.80
C TYR A 152 -14.64 -29.56 4.98
N ALA A 153 -15.79 -28.92 5.23
CA ALA A 153 -17.08 -29.58 5.37
C ALA A 153 -17.47 -30.33 4.08
N GLN A 154 -17.29 -29.71 2.91
CA GLN A 154 -17.55 -30.37 1.63
C GLN A 154 -16.61 -31.56 1.36
N LEU A 155 -15.30 -31.40 1.63
CA LEU A 155 -14.31 -32.46 1.47
C LEU A 155 -14.59 -33.65 2.39
N SER A 156 -14.78 -33.40 3.69
CA SER A 156 -14.99 -34.46 4.70
C SER A 156 -16.33 -35.18 4.58
N ALA A 157 -17.38 -34.52 4.05
CA ALA A 157 -18.67 -35.16 3.79
C ALA A 157 -18.69 -35.99 2.50
N SER A 158 -17.96 -35.58 1.45
CA SER A 158 -18.16 -36.09 0.08
C SER A 158 -16.99 -36.86 -0.52
N VAL A 159 -15.82 -36.87 0.14
CA VAL A 159 -14.58 -37.48 -0.39
C VAL A 159 -14.06 -38.52 0.59
N SER A 160 -14.33 -39.80 0.31
CA SER A 160 -14.00 -40.92 1.19
C SER A 160 -12.50 -41.04 1.56
N ARG A 161 -11.61 -40.54 0.69
CA ARG A 161 -10.15 -40.47 0.94
C ARG A 161 -9.72 -39.33 1.86
N PHE A 162 -10.56 -38.33 2.09
CA PHE A 162 -10.24 -37.16 2.88
C PHE A 162 -10.50 -37.43 4.37
N THR A 163 -9.59 -38.17 4.99
CA THR A 163 -9.68 -38.64 6.39
C THR A 163 -8.85 -37.78 7.37
N PHE A 164 -8.62 -36.51 7.01
CA PHE A 164 -7.74 -35.58 7.75
C PHE A 164 -8.55 -34.68 8.69
N SER A 165 -7.94 -34.21 9.77
CA SER A 165 -8.57 -33.23 10.67
C SER A 165 -8.62 -31.83 10.06
N PHE A 166 -9.48 -30.97 10.61
CA PHE A 166 -9.56 -29.57 10.22
C PHE A 166 -8.20 -28.86 10.40
N ASP A 167 -7.51 -29.06 11.53
CA ASP A 167 -6.20 -28.47 11.79
C ASP A 167 -5.15 -28.87 10.74
N ALA A 168 -5.19 -30.12 10.27
CA ALA A 168 -4.31 -30.59 9.20
C ALA A 168 -4.63 -29.93 7.85
N PHE A 169 -5.92 -29.70 7.56
CA PHE A 169 -6.35 -28.95 6.37
C PHE A 169 -5.97 -27.47 6.45
N VAL A 170 -6.14 -26.83 7.60
CA VAL A 170 -5.69 -25.44 7.85
C VAL A 170 -4.17 -25.35 7.72
N TRP A 171 -3.41 -26.26 8.31
CA TRP A 171 -1.94 -26.34 8.14
C TRP A 171 -1.55 -26.47 6.66
N ALA A 172 -2.21 -27.35 5.90
CA ALA A 172 -1.90 -27.58 4.50
C ALA A 172 -2.23 -26.35 3.63
N MET A 173 -3.38 -25.71 3.87
CA MET A 173 -3.80 -24.48 3.19
C MET A 173 -2.90 -23.29 3.54
N THR A 174 -2.41 -23.20 4.77
CA THR A 174 -1.46 -22.15 5.20
C THR A 174 -0.06 -22.40 4.63
N ALA A 175 0.42 -23.65 4.58
CA ALA A 175 1.64 -24.00 3.87
C ALA A 175 1.57 -23.60 2.39
N ILE A 176 0.46 -23.90 1.70
CA ILE A 176 0.27 -23.50 0.30
C ILE A 176 0.20 -21.97 0.16
N ASN A 177 -0.51 -21.27 1.02
CA ASN A 177 -0.63 -19.81 0.96
C ASN A 177 0.69 -19.08 1.22
N THR A 178 1.54 -19.62 2.09
CA THR A 178 2.84 -19.04 2.47
C THR A 178 3.96 -19.35 1.46
N ARG A 179 3.85 -20.44 0.67
CA ARG A 179 4.99 -21.03 -0.09
C ARG A 179 4.74 -21.34 -1.56
N ALA A 180 3.50 -21.35 -2.04
CA ALA A 180 3.23 -21.73 -3.42
C ALA A 180 3.59 -20.63 -4.43
N PHE A 181 4.18 -21.05 -5.54
CA PHE A 181 4.44 -20.24 -6.74
C PHE A 181 3.36 -20.50 -7.79
N SER A 182 3.20 -19.59 -8.75
CA SER A 182 2.30 -19.79 -9.90
C SER A 182 3.09 -20.32 -11.11
N VAL A 183 2.79 -21.55 -11.54
CA VAL A 183 3.37 -22.19 -12.74
C VAL A 183 2.32 -22.29 -13.85
N PRO A 184 2.69 -22.42 -15.14
CA PRO A 184 1.73 -22.73 -16.21
C PRO A 184 0.97 -24.03 -15.90
N SER A 185 -0.30 -24.13 -16.27
CA SER A 185 -1.03 -25.41 -16.23
C SER A 185 -0.58 -26.33 -17.36
N GLU A 186 -0.81 -27.64 -17.20
CA GLU A 186 -0.74 -28.63 -18.29
C GLU A 186 -2.03 -28.66 -19.12
N ASP A 187 -3.18 -28.36 -18.52
CA ASP A 187 -4.51 -28.60 -19.09
C ASP A 187 -5.19 -27.32 -19.65
N ASP A 188 -4.72 -26.13 -19.28
CA ASP A 188 -5.27 -24.81 -19.63
C ASP A 188 -4.16 -23.80 -20.03
N GLU A 189 -4.49 -22.71 -20.73
CA GLU A 189 -3.60 -21.52 -20.86
C GLU A 189 -3.38 -20.76 -19.53
N GLY A 190 -3.92 -21.27 -18.42
CA GLY A 190 -3.89 -20.66 -17.10
C GLY A 190 -2.61 -20.90 -16.30
N LYS A 191 -2.66 -20.50 -15.02
CA LYS A 191 -1.61 -20.79 -14.03
C LYS A 191 -2.19 -21.47 -12.81
N VAL A 192 -1.48 -22.47 -12.30
CA VAL A 192 -1.84 -23.24 -11.10
C VAL A 192 -0.85 -22.99 -9.96
N PRO A 193 -1.28 -23.10 -8.69
CA PRO A 193 -0.36 -23.07 -7.56
C PRO A 193 0.53 -24.32 -7.57
N ALA A 194 1.80 -24.14 -7.21
CA ALA A 194 2.77 -25.21 -7.04
C ALA A 194 3.70 -24.98 -5.84
N MET A 195 3.87 -26.01 -5.03
CA MET A 195 4.92 -26.08 -4.01
C MET A 195 6.22 -26.50 -4.71
N ILE A 196 7.26 -25.68 -4.60
CA ILE A 196 8.55 -25.88 -5.30
C ILE A 196 9.64 -26.11 -4.23
N PRO A 197 10.12 -27.36 -4.05
CA PRO A 197 11.13 -27.67 -3.06
C PRO A 197 12.40 -26.84 -3.21
N LEU A 198 13.04 -26.51 -2.07
CA LEU A 198 14.24 -25.67 -1.95
C LEU A 198 14.03 -24.19 -2.33
N LEU A 199 13.27 -23.87 -3.37
CA LEU A 199 12.98 -22.48 -3.73
C LEU A 199 12.11 -21.79 -2.67
N ASP A 200 11.16 -22.52 -2.07
CA ASP A 200 10.33 -22.06 -0.95
C ASP A 200 11.10 -21.79 0.37
N MET A 201 12.43 -21.93 0.35
CA MET A 201 13.32 -21.56 1.46
C MET A 201 13.84 -20.12 1.36
N GLY A 202 13.55 -19.40 0.27
CA GLY A 202 13.93 -18.00 0.10
C GLY A 202 12.96 -17.05 0.80
N ASN A 203 13.49 -16.17 1.67
CA ASN A 203 12.70 -15.15 2.36
C ASN A 203 12.43 -13.94 1.45
N HIS A 204 11.44 -13.11 1.79
CA HIS A 204 11.11 -11.92 1.02
C HIS A 204 12.01 -10.72 1.31
N ALA A 205 12.33 -9.93 0.28
CA ALA A 205 12.65 -8.50 0.36
C ALA A 205 12.08 -7.78 -0.88
N GLN A 206 11.76 -6.49 -0.78
CA GLN A 206 11.40 -5.65 -1.95
C GLN A 206 12.58 -5.51 -2.91
N SER A 207 13.78 -5.23 -2.39
CA SER A 207 15.04 -5.06 -3.11
C SER A 207 15.75 -6.36 -3.52
N ALA A 208 14.99 -7.44 -3.70
CA ALA A 208 15.54 -8.78 -3.95
C ALA A 208 16.39 -8.87 -5.24
N THR A 209 17.69 -9.07 -5.09
CA THR A 209 18.68 -9.28 -6.17
C THR A 209 18.61 -10.67 -6.81
N SER A 210 17.44 -11.32 -6.79
CA SER A 210 17.20 -12.57 -7.52
C SER A 210 15.80 -12.65 -8.13
N LYS A 211 15.72 -13.34 -9.27
CA LYS A 211 14.50 -13.54 -10.06
C LYS A 211 14.28 -15.02 -10.32
N TRP A 212 13.07 -15.49 -10.02
CA TRP A 212 12.62 -16.84 -10.36
C TRP A 212 11.84 -16.82 -11.69
N CYS A 213 12.02 -17.86 -12.51
CA CYS A 213 11.46 -17.96 -13.85
C CYS A 213 11.03 -19.40 -14.14
N TYR A 214 9.79 -19.61 -14.63
CA TYR A 214 9.46 -20.89 -15.27
C TYR A 214 10.05 -20.93 -16.68
N ARG A 215 10.66 -22.04 -17.06
CA ARG A 215 11.24 -22.28 -18.39
C ARG A 215 10.67 -23.59 -18.95
N SER A 216 10.54 -23.64 -20.28
CA SER A 216 10.17 -24.87 -21.02
C SER A 216 11.37 -25.77 -21.28
N GLU A 217 12.56 -25.20 -21.47
CA GLU A 217 13.78 -25.95 -21.81
C GLU A 217 14.97 -25.55 -20.93
N PRO A 218 15.50 -26.48 -20.10
CA PRO A 218 14.80 -27.66 -19.59
C PRO A 218 13.56 -27.26 -18.77
N GLU A 219 12.56 -28.12 -18.67
CA GLU A 219 11.26 -27.73 -18.10
C GLU A 219 11.28 -27.64 -16.57
N GLY A 220 10.90 -26.47 -16.01
CA GLY A 220 10.83 -26.26 -14.58
C GLY A 220 11.08 -24.81 -14.15
N MET A 221 11.45 -24.62 -12.88
CA MET A 221 11.65 -23.32 -12.26
C MET A 221 13.13 -23.05 -12.01
N THR A 222 13.68 -22.00 -12.63
CA THR A 222 15.01 -21.49 -12.32
C THR A 222 14.98 -20.36 -11.30
N LEU A 223 16.12 -20.12 -10.65
CA LEU A 223 16.42 -18.89 -9.91
C LEU A 223 17.74 -18.32 -10.43
N GLU A 224 17.76 -17.02 -10.73
CA GLU A 224 18.88 -16.29 -11.33
C GLU A 224 19.19 -15.01 -10.55
N ALA A 225 20.46 -14.63 -10.45
CA ALA A 225 20.88 -13.38 -9.82
C ALA A 225 20.61 -12.18 -10.75
N THR A 226 19.96 -11.13 -10.25
CA THR A 226 19.68 -9.87 -10.97
C THR A 226 20.62 -8.74 -10.55
N GLY A 227 21.64 -9.04 -9.75
CA GLY A 227 22.70 -8.13 -9.34
C GLY A 227 23.87 -8.92 -8.75
N PRO A 228 24.92 -8.24 -8.26
CA PRO A 228 25.97 -8.89 -7.48
C PRO A 228 25.42 -9.43 -6.16
N LEU A 229 25.96 -10.57 -5.72
CA LEU A 229 25.68 -11.22 -4.43
C LEU A 229 26.97 -11.79 -3.86
N GLN A 230 27.25 -11.60 -2.57
CA GLN A 230 28.48 -12.03 -1.91
C GLN A 230 28.38 -13.43 -1.27
N ALA A 231 29.51 -14.11 -1.12
CA ALA A 231 29.61 -15.36 -0.39
C ALA A 231 29.13 -15.20 1.06
N GLY A 232 28.13 -15.98 1.48
CA GLY A 232 27.50 -15.89 2.80
C GLY A 232 26.36 -14.87 2.91
N GLU A 233 26.07 -14.09 1.85
CA GLU A 233 24.89 -13.23 1.77
C GLU A 233 23.59 -14.06 1.64
N GLN A 234 22.45 -13.50 2.05
CA GLN A 234 21.15 -14.15 1.93
C GLN A 234 20.51 -13.87 0.55
N VAL A 235 20.08 -14.92 -0.13
CA VAL A 235 19.32 -14.81 -1.39
C VAL A 235 17.86 -14.59 -1.06
N TYR A 236 17.41 -13.34 -1.17
CA TYR A 236 16.01 -12.95 -1.04
C TYR A 236 15.25 -13.12 -2.36
N LEU A 237 13.95 -13.38 -2.26
CA LEU A 237 13.02 -13.48 -3.38
C LEU A 237 12.05 -12.30 -3.39
N TYR A 238 11.71 -11.82 -4.58
CA TYR A 238 10.53 -10.96 -4.72
C TYR A 238 9.26 -11.83 -4.65
N TYR A 239 8.44 -11.61 -3.62
CA TYR A 239 7.16 -12.31 -3.44
C TYR A 239 6.03 -11.68 -4.29
N GLY A 240 6.29 -10.60 -5.02
CA GLY A 240 5.29 -9.83 -5.76
C GLY A 240 4.63 -8.74 -4.90
N THR A 241 4.24 -7.63 -5.54
CA THR A 241 3.61 -6.46 -4.92
C THR A 241 2.40 -6.84 -4.06
N LYS A 242 2.47 -6.54 -2.76
CA LYS A 242 1.47 -6.86 -1.74
C LYS A 242 1.53 -5.81 -0.64
N THR A 243 0.37 -5.46 -0.08
CA THR A 243 0.26 -4.53 1.05
C THR A 243 0.76 -5.17 2.34
N ARG A 244 1.11 -4.34 3.34
CA ARG A 244 1.48 -4.80 4.70
C ARG A 244 0.46 -5.80 5.27
N ALA A 245 -0.84 -5.47 5.15
CA ALA A 245 -1.93 -6.34 5.58
C ALA A 245 -1.98 -7.68 4.84
N ARG A 246 -1.67 -7.73 3.54
CA ARG A 246 -1.65 -8.98 2.76
C ARG A 246 -0.43 -9.84 3.07
N PHE A 247 0.73 -9.24 3.37
CA PHE A 247 1.86 -9.99 3.92
C PHE A 247 1.54 -10.53 5.31
N PHE A 248 0.97 -9.73 6.20
CA PHE A 248 0.67 -10.18 7.55
C PHE A 248 -0.40 -11.27 7.57
N ALA A 249 -1.58 -11.03 6.97
CA ALA A 249 -2.69 -12.00 6.93
C ALA A 249 -2.34 -13.32 6.21
N GLY A 250 -1.46 -13.27 5.19
CA GLY A 250 -1.15 -14.42 4.35
C GLY A 250 0.18 -15.13 4.65
N TYR A 251 1.14 -14.42 5.24
CA TYR A 251 2.53 -14.86 5.45
C TYR A 251 3.05 -14.65 6.88
N GLY A 252 2.27 -14.04 7.78
CA GLY A 252 2.61 -13.91 9.20
C GLY A 252 3.64 -12.84 9.56
N PHE A 253 3.98 -11.92 8.64
CA PHE A 253 4.90 -10.83 8.90
C PHE A 253 4.42 -9.49 8.33
N VAL A 254 4.70 -8.39 9.04
CA VAL A 254 4.62 -7.03 8.50
C VAL A 254 6.00 -6.69 7.94
N ALA A 255 6.10 -6.55 6.62
CA ALA A 255 7.36 -6.23 5.95
C ALA A 255 7.82 -4.81 6.35
N ALA A 256 9.04 -4.69 6.88
CA ALA A 256 9.59 -3.43 7.40
C ALA A 256 10.08 -2.50 6.28
N ASP A 257 10.38 -3.06 5.11
CA ASP A 257 10.79 -2.42 3.86
C ASP A 257 9.60 -1.97 2.98
N LEU A 258 8.36 -2.19 3.43
CA LEU A 258 7.18 -1.57 2.81
C LEU A 258 6.90 -0.20 3.41
N GLU A 259 7.19 0.86 2.66
CA GLU A 259 6.70 2.23 2.91
C GLU A 259 5.18 2.24 3.13
N GLU A 260 4.44 1.57 2.24
CA GLU A 260 2.98 1.67 2.13
C GLU A 260 2.20 1.10 3.33
N ALA A 261 1.89 1.99 4.27
CA ALA A 261 0.80 1.81 5.22
C ALA A 261 -0.56 2.04 4.52
N GLN A 262 -1.49 1.10 4.74
CA GLN A 262 -2.88 1.21 4.29
C GLN A 262 -3.83 0.81 5.43
N SER A 263 -5.06 1.33 5.39
CA SER A 263 -6.18 0.97 6.27
C SER A 263 -7.48 0.93 5.45
N TRP A 264 -8.59 0.47 6.02
CA TRP A 264 -9.87 0.40 5.31
C TRP A 264 -11.00 1.09 6.09
N VAL A 265 -11.83 1.83 5.36
CA VAL A 265 -13.04 2.49 5.87
C VAL A 265 -14.24 2.05 5.05
N LYS A 266 -15.32 1.63 5.73
CA LYS A 266 -16.59 1.24 5.11
C LYS A 266 -17.56 2.42 5.14
N VAL A 267 -18.04 2.84 3.98
CA VAL A 267 -19.15 3.81 3.83
C VAL A 267 -20.41 3.03 3.50
N SER A 268 -21.51 3.32 4.19
CA SER A 268 -22.80 2.62 4.01
C SER A 268 -23.90 3.63 3.69
N LEU A 269 -24.87 3.22 2.88
CA LEU A 269 -26.07 4.01 2.58
C LEU A 269 -27.00 4.07 3.80
N PHE A 270 -27.84 5.11 3.84
CA PHE A 270 -28.94 5.21 4.80
C PHE A 270 -30.17 4.51 4.21
N THR A 271 -30.65 3.44 4.84
CA THR A 271 -31.77 2.61 4.34
C THR A 271 -33.14 3.28 4.48
N ASP A 272 -33.19 4.40 5.19
CA ASP A 272 -34.34 5.29 5.38
C ASP A 272 -34.31 6.53 4.45
N ASP A 273 -33.30 6.66 3.59
CA ASP A 273 -33.24 7.70 2.56
C ASP A 273 -34.32 7.47 1.48
N PRO A 274 -35.21 8.45 1.17
CA PRO A 274 -36.21 8.32 0.11
C PRO A 274 -35.63 8.06 -1.30
N GLN A 275 -34.33 8.29 -1.49
CA GLN A 275 -33.58 8.04 -2.73
C GLN A 275 -32.67 6.80 -2.64
N TYR A 276 -32.81 5.97 -1.60
CA TYR A 276 -31.94 4.81 -1.32
C TYR A 276 -31.74 3.88 -2.51
N ASP A 277 -32.79 3.49 -3.24
CA ASP A 277 -32.65 2.60 -4.41
C ASP A 277 -31.77 3.22 -5.51
N MET A 278 -31.94 4.52 -5.80
CA MET A 278 -31.12 5.25 -6.78
C MET A 278 -29.66 5.38 -6.31
N LYS A 279 -29.44 5.64 -5.02
CA LYS A 279 -28.09 5.70 -4.41
C LYS A 279 -27.43 4.32 -4.39
N ARG A 280 -28.20 3.24 -4.22
CA ARG A 280 -27.74 1.84 -4.33
C ARG A 280 -27.34 1.46 -5.74
N GLU A 281 -28.06 1.92 -6.77
CA GLU A 281 -27.64 1.74 -8.18
C GLU A 281 -26.30 2.43 -8.46
N LEU A 282 -26.08 3.65 -7.94
CA LEU A 282 -24.79 4.34 -8.03
C LEU A 282 -23.67 3.66 -7.22
N PHE A 283 -24.00 2.87 -6.21
CA PHE A 283 -23.08 1.99 -5.48
C PHE A 283 -22.92 0.60 -6.14
N GLY A 284 -23.46 0.40 -7.36
CA GLY A 284 -23.33 -0.84 -8.12
C GLY A 284 -24.26 -1.98 -7.66
N GLY A 285 -25.29 -1.66 -6.88
CA GLY A 285 -26.22 -2.62 -6.26
C GLY A 285 -25.91 -2.92 -4.78
N GLU A 286 -24.76 -2.50 -4.27
CA GLU A 286 -24.33 -2.76 -2.89
C GLU A 286 -24.86 -1.73 -1.90
N GLU A 287 -25.21 -2.16 -0.68
CA GLU A 287 -25.65 -1.26 0.40
C GLU A 287 -24.50 -0.43 1.00
N ALA A 288 -23.25 -0.89 0.81
CA ALA A 288 -22.08 -0.29 1.42
C ALA A 288 -20.77 -0.70 0.73
N CYS A 289 -19.87 0.26 0.58
CA CYS A 289 -18.58 0.10 -0.10
C CYS A 289 -17.40 0.25 0.87
N GLY A 290 -16.37 -0.58 0.69
CA GLY A 290 -15.10 -0.48 1.43
C GLY A 290 -14.05 0.27 0.62
N PHE A 291 -13.38 1.25 1.25
CA PHE A 291 -12.36 2.08 0.62
C PHE A 291 -10.99 1.86 1.28
N PRO A 292 -9.97 1.39 0.53
CA PRO A 292 -8.61 1.39 1.01
C PRO A 292 -8.10 2.84 1.10
N LEU A 293 -7.62 3.23 2.26
CA LEU A 293 -6.95 4.51 2.52
C LEU A 293 -5.44 4.27 2.64
N SER A 294 -4.64 5.25 2.20
CA SER A 294 -3.17 5.19 2.18
C SER A 294 -2.58 6.48 2.74
N SER A 295 -1.43 6.40 3.42
CA SER A 295 -0.65 7.59 3.80
C SER A 295 0.07 8.23 2.60
N HIS A 296 0.13 7.52 1.47
CA HIS A 296 0.90 7.90 0.28
C HIS A 296 0.05 8.28 -0.93
N GLU A 297 -1.24 7.94 -0.97
CA GLU A 297 -2.07 8.12 -2.17
C GLU A 297 -3.46 8.70 -1.87
N PHE A 298 -3.90 9.62 -2.74
CA PHE A 298 -5.21 10.27 -2.64
C PHE A 298 -6.36 9.47 -3.24
N ASP A 299 -6.08 8.52 -4.13
CA ASP A 299 -7.08 7.77 -4.91
C ASP A 299 -8.13 7.07 -4.01
N GLY A 300 -7.70 6.52 -2.88
CA GLY A 300 -8.57 5.95 -1.84
C GLY A 300 -9.52 6.96 -1.19
N LEU A 301 -8.97 8.11 -0.75
CA LEU A 301 -9.75 9.19 -0.12
C LEU A 301 -10.70 9.85 -1.13
N ASN A 302 -10.26 10.07 -2.37
CA ASN A 302 -11.08 10.68 -3.42
C ASN A 302 -12.28 9.79 -3.79
N ARG A 303 -12.11 8.46 -3.85
CA ARG A 303 -13.24 7.52 -4.00
C ARG A 303 -14.17 7.52 -2.78
N MET A 304 -13.61 7.58 -1.57
CA MET A 304 -14.43 7.65 -0.35
C MET A 304 -15.27 8.93 -0.32
N LEU A 305 -14.69 10.07 -0.69
CA LEU A 305 -15.40 11.35 -0.80
C LEU A 305 -16.49 11.30 -1.87
N GLN A 306 -16.23 10.73 -3.06
CA GLN A 306 -17.25 10.54 -4.10
C GLN A 306 -18.45 9.71 -3.62
N ALA A 307 -18.21 8.64 -2.85
CA ALA A 307 -19.27 7.84 -2.26
C ALA A 307 -20.06 8.61 -1.17
N VAL A 308 -19.38 9.46 -0.42
CA VAL A 308 -20.01 10.38 0.55
C VAL A 308 -20.82 11.47 -0.16
N HIS A 309 -20.34 12.02 -1.28
CA HIS A 309 -21.08 12.99 -2.10
C HIS A 309 -22.38 12.38 -2.62
N VAL A 310 -22.37 11.14 -3.13
CA VAL A 310 -23.59 10.43 -3.57
C VAL A 310 -24.58 10.21 -2.43
N ILE A 311 -24.11 9.96 -1.20
CA ILE A 311 -24.97 9.86 -0.01
C ILE A 311 -25.62 11.21 0.33
N LEU A 312 -24.86 12.31 0.27
CA LEU A 312 -25.30 13.64 0.69
C LEU A 312 -26.06 14.44 -0.39
N ALA A 313 -26.01 14.00 -1.65
CA ALA A 313 -26.63 14.68 -2.79
C ALA A 313 -28.15 14.47 -2.85
N ASP A 314 -28.84 15.45 -3.46
CA ASP A 314 -30.20 15.27 -3.96
C ASP A 314 -30.16 14.86 -5.44
N LEU A 315 -30.43 13.59 -5.72
CA LEU A 315 -30.43 13.04 -7.09
C LEU A 315 -31.62 13.53 -7.95
N THR A 316 -32.50 14.38 -7.40
CA THR A 316 -33.54 15.08 -8.17
C THR A 316 -33.14 16.50 -8.57
N ASP A 317 -32.08 17.09 -7.98
CA ASP A 317 -31.52 18.36 -8.45
C ASP A 317 -30.49 18.11 -9.56
N GLY A 318 -30.78 18.63 -10.76
CA GLY A 318 -29.89 18.53 -11.91
C GLY A 318 -28.51 19.18 -11.70
N ARG A 319 -28.35 20.06 -10.70
CA ARG A 319 -27.06 20.66 -10.32
C ARG A 319 -26.18 19.67 -9.58
N ASP A 320 -26.72 18.97 -8.59
CA ASP A 320 -26.02 17.93 -7.82
C ASP A 320 -25.62 16.77 -8.74
N VAL A 321 -26.57 16.28 -9.55
CA VAL A 321 -26.33 15.23 -10.56
C VAL A 321 -25.24 15.64 -11.55
N ASN A 322 -25.22 16.89 -12.01
CA ASN A 322 -24.18 17.41 -12.90
C ASN A 322 -22.82 17.56 -12.18
N ALA A 323 -22.79 17.99 -10.91
CA ALA A 323 -21.55 18.11 -10.15
C ALA A 323 -20.91 16.73 -9.89
N LEU A 324 -21.70 15.74 -9.46
CA LEU A 324 -21.30 14.34 -9.33
C LEU A 324 -20.73 13.79 -10.65
N SER A 325 -21.44 14.00 -11.76
CA SER A 325 -21.04 13.54 -13.10
C SER A 325 -19.70 14.13 -13.55
N ASN A 326 -19.44 15.41 -13.23
CA ASN A 326 -18.18 16.08 -13.54
C ASN A 326 -17.08 15.87 -12.48
N ARG A 327 -17.37 15.17 -11.37
CA ARG A 327 -16.50 15.04 -10.18
C ARG A 327 -16.05 16.39 -9.61
N GLY A 328 -16.91 17.41 -9.75
CA GLY A 328 -16.71 18.74 -9.18
C GLY A 328 -17.39 18.89 -7.81
N PRO A 329 -17.22 20.04 -7.14
CA PRO A 329 -17.84 20.27 -5.85
C PRO A 329 -19.30 20.67 -6.05
N ILE A 330 -20.21 20.11 -5.24
CA ILE A 330 -21.63 20.50 -5.24
C ILE A 330 -21.78 21.90 -4.63
N GLY A 331 -20.98 22.21 -3.61
CA GLY A 331 -20.89 23.55 -3.03
C GLY A 331 -20.28 23.55 -1.64
N LEU A 332 -19.75 24.69 -1.17
CA LEU A 332 -18.96 24.76 0.07
C LEU A 332 -19.64 24.10 1.29
N HIS A 333 -20.95 24.31 1.48
CA HIS A 333 -21.68 23.67 2.58
C HIS A 333 -21.76 22.14 2.43
N HIS A 334 -21.92 21.62 1.21
CA HIS A 334 -21.90 20.18 0.93
C HIS A 334 -20.50 19.61 1.17
N GLU A 335 -19.45 20.25 0.62
CA GLU A 335 -18.06 19.80 0.78
C GLU A 335 -17.63 19.74 2.25
N ARG A 336 -18.04 20.71 3.07
CA ARG A 336 -17.79 20.68 4.52
C ARG A 336 -18.44 19.45 5.17
N VAL A 337 -19.72 19.19 4.89
CA VAL A 337 -20.43 18.04 5.48
C VAL A 337 -19.83 16.71 4.98
N ALA A 338 -19.40 16.65 3.71
CA ALA A 338 -18.70 15.50 3.16
C ALA A 338 -17.35 15.23 3.86
N LEU A 339 -16.55 16.27 4.09
CA LEU A 339 -15.29 16.20 4.83
C LEU A 339 -15.49 15.84 6.30
N HIS A 340 -16.46 16.45 6.97
CA HIS A 340 -16.81 16.13 8.35
C HIS A 340 -17.23 14.66 8.47
N TYR A 341 -18.07 14.18 7.56
CA TYR A 341 -18.52 12.79 7.56
C TYR A 341 -17.37 11.82 7.26
N ALA A 342 -16.50 12.13 6.29
CA ALA A 342 -15.27 11.38 6.00
C ALA A 342 -14.31 11.30 7.20
N GLY A 343 -14.12 12.41 7.93
CA GLY A 343 -13.38 12.44 9.19
C GLY A 343 -14.05 11.57 10.26
N SER A 344 -15.37 11.69 10.41
CA SER A 344 -16.16 10.91 11.39
C SER A 344 -16.15 9.40 11.11
N LEU A 345 -16.05 8.99 9.85
CA LEU A 345 -15.88 7.59 9.43
C LEU A 345 -14.52 7.05 9.89
N CYS A 346 -13.47 7.86 9.78
CA CYS A 346 -12.14 7.52 10.29
C CYS A 346 -12.12 7.48 11.83
N ASP A 347 -12.76 8.42 12.53
CA ASP A 347 -12.93 8.37 13.99
C ASP A 347 -13.71 7.14 14.46
N ARG A 348 -14.80 6.77 13.76
CA ARG A 348 -15.55 5.52 14.04
C ARG A 348 -14.67 4.28 13.90
N ARG A 349 -13.75 4.25 12.92
CA ARG A 349 -12.78 3.15 12.79
C ARG A 349 -11.72 3.19 13.90
N LEU A 350 -11.18 4.37 14.24
CA LEU A 350 -10.22 4.52 15.35
C LEU A 350 -10.82 4.06 16.69
N ALA A 351 -12.09 4.34 16.94
CA ALA A 351 -12.81 3.89 18.14
C ALA A 351 -13.06 2.37 18.22
N SER A 352 -12.78 1.61 17.16
CA SER A 352 -12.92 0.15 17.15
C SER A 352 -11.63 -0.61 17.52
N PHE A 353 -10.51 0.10 17.69
CA PHE A 353 -9.27 -0.46 18.25
C PHE A 353 -9.34 -0.49 19.78
N ARG A 354 -8.63 -1.45 20.39
CA ARG A 354 -8.62 -1.65 21.86
C ARG A 354 -7.96 -0.51 22.66
N GLU A 355 -6.98 0.16 22.08
CA GLU A 355 -6.13 1.15 22.75
C GLU A 355 -5.76 2.29 21.79
N SER A 356 -5.25 3.39 22.33
CA SER A 356 -4.84 4.54 21.52
C SER A 356 -3.61 4.24 20.66
N LEU A 357 -3.40 5.04 19.61
CA LEU A 357 -2.18 4.99 18.82
C LEU A 357 -0.93 5.21 19.69
N GLU A 358 -0.98 6.17 20.63
CA GLU A 358 0.13 6.50 21.54
C GLU A 358 0.51 5.33 22.46
N ASP A 359 -0.49 4.60 22.98
CA ASP A 359 -0.26 3.42 23.82
C ASP A 359 0.34 2.25 23.04
N HIS A 360 -0.13 2.05 21.80
CA HIS A 360 0.42 1.03 20.91
C HIS A 360 1.85 1.38 20.41
N GLU A 361 2.11 2.64 20.07
CA GLU A 361 3.43 3.12 19.65
C GLU A 361 4.46 2.99 20.77
N ARG A 362 4.13 3.50 21.97
CA ARG A 362 4.99 3.39 23.16
C ARG A 362 5.33 1.94 23.49
N ARG A 363 4.35 1.03 23.43
CA ARG A 363 4.57 -0.41 23.61
C ARG A 363 5.44 -1.02 22.52
N LEU A 364 5.25 -0.62 21.27
CA LEU A 364 6.03 -1.14 20.14
C LEU A 364 7.50 -0.70 20.26
N GLU A 365 7.74 0.56 20.62
CA GLU A 365 9.07 1.08 20.88
C GLU A 365 9.75 0.36 22.06
N ASP A 366 9.04 0.12 23.17
CA ASP A 366 9.57 -0.67 24.30
C ASP A 366 9.92 -2.11 23.90
N TRP A 367 9.04 -2.77 23.14
CA TRP A 367 9.25 -4.14 22.65
C TRP A 367 10.45 -4.23 21.70
N GLU A 368 10.54 -3.34 20.71
CA GLU A 368 11.65 -3.32 19.75
C GLU A 368 12.98 -2.88 20.38
N ARG A 369 12.96 -1.90 21.30
CA ARG A 369 14.16 -1.41 22.02
C ARG A 369 14.74 -2.45 22.97
N CYS A 370 13.89 -3.13 23.74
CA CYS A 370 14.32 -4.06 24.78
C CYS A 370 14.41 -5.52 24.29
N GLY A 371 13.99 -5.81 23.06
CA GLY A 371 13.89 -7.19 22.55
C GLY A 371 12.85 -8.02 23.31
N THR A 372 11.73 -7.40 23.68
CA THR A 372 10.66 -8.01 24.50
C THR A 372 9.34 -8.12 23.75
N GLY A 373 8.39 -8.87 24.31
CA GLY A 373 7.14 -9.23 23.64
C GLY A 373 7.24 -10.55 22.86
N ASP A 374 6.09 -11.19 22.59
CA ASP A 374 6.04 -12.35 21.69
C ASP A 374 6.18 -11.87 20.23
N PRO A 375 7.02 -12.49 19.38
CA PRO A 375 7.24 -12.03 18.01
C PRO A 375 5.97 -11.87 17.16
N ARG A 376 4.93 -12.66 17.43
CA ARG A 376 3.63 -12.61 16.74
C ARG A 376 2.82 -11.40 17.21
N ASP A 377 2.84 -11.15 18.50
CA ASP A 377 2.19 -10.00 19.13
C ASP A 377 2.86 -8.68 18.68
N VAL A 378 4.18 -8.70 18.43
CA VAL A 378 4.91 -7.59 17.78
C VAL A 378 4.42 -7.36 16.33
N GLN A 379 4.18 -8.41 15.53
CA GLN A 379 3.63 -8.22 14.17
C GLN A 379 2.20 -7.67 14.18
N ILE A 380 1.35 -8.14 15.12
CA ILE A 380 0.00 -7.58 15.35
C ILE A 380 0.11 -6.08 15.66
N LEU A 381 0.98 -5.71 16.60
CA LEU A 381 1.14 -4.33 17.04
C LEU A 381 1.65 -3.42 15.91
N ARG A 382 2.62 -3.89 15.10
CA ARG A 382 3.06 -3.21 13.88
C ARG A 382 1.92 -2.99 12.88
N MET A 383 1.05 -3.98 12.69
CA MET A 383 -0.09 -3.87 11.78
C MET A 383 -1.10 -2.82 12.28
N VAL A 384 -1.47 -2.91 13.56
CA VAL A 384 -2.43 -1.99 14.22
C VAL A 384 -1.92 -0.55 14.23
N VAL A 385 -0.67 -0.31 14.63
CA VAL A 385 -0.03 1.03 14.56
C VAL A 385 -0.02 1.55 13.12
N SER A 386 0.26 0.69 12.14
CA SER A 386 0.29 1.06 10.72
C SER A 386 -1.09 1.48 10.20
N GLU A 387 -2.19 0.84 10.63
CA GLU A 387 -3.56 1.21 10.24
C GLU A 387 -4.06 2.44 11.00
N GLN A 388 -3.78 2.55 12.30
CA GLN A 388 -4.16 3.70 13.12
C GLN A 388 -3.48 4.98 12.60
N ARG A 389 -2.18 4.94 12.24
CA ARG A 389 -1.46 6.09 11.64
C ARG A 389 -2.15 6.62 10.38
N VAL A 390 -2.57 5.74 9.47
CA VAL A 390 -3.27 6.12 8.22
C VAL A 390 -4.64 6.77 8.54
N LEU A 391 -5.41 6.17 9.45
CA LEU A 391 -6.72 6.71 9.85
C LEU A 391 -6.59 8.08 10.53
N HIS A 392 -5.61 8.26 11.42
CA HIS A 392 -5.30 9.55 12.05
C HIS A 392 -4.94 10.60 10.99
N GLN A 393 -4.02 10.28 10.07
CA GLN A 393 -3.59 11.20 9.00
C GLN A 393 -4.74 11.62 8.10
N VAL A 394 -5.54 10.68 7.58
CA VAL A 394 -6.67 10.99 6.69
C VAL A 394 -7.76 11.78 7.42
N ARG A 395 -8.06 11.43 8.67
CA ARG A 395 -9.00 12.18 9.51
C ARG A 395 -8.58 13.63 9.73
N ASP A 396 -7.34 13.85 10.16
CA ASP A 396 -6.88 15.19 10.51
C ASP A 396 -6.65 16.04 9.26
N PHE A 397 -6.30 15.41 8.13
CA PHE A 397 -6.36 16.00 6.80
C PHE A 397 -7.79 16.43 6.42
N CYS A 398 -8.80 15.59 6.62
CA CYS A 398 -10.20 15.95 6.38
C CYS A 398 -10.63 17.15 7.23
N ARG A 399 -10.31 17.18 8.53
CA ARG A 399 -10.62 18.31 9.44
C ARG A 399 -9.89 19.60 9.05
N ILE A 400 -8.66 19.51 8.55
CA ILE A 400 -7.90 20.67 8.08
C ILE A 400 -8.52 21.23 6.79
N LEU A 401 -8.99 20.38 5.87
CA LEU A 401 -9.81 20.83 4.73
C LEU A 401 -11.17 21.39 5.16
N GLU A 402 -11.85 20.74 6.10
CA GLU A 402 -13.16 21.17 6.65
C GLU A 402 -13.07 22.59 7.18
N SER A 403 -12.11 22.86 8.07
CA SER A 403 -11.85 24.19 8.63
C SER A 403 -11.57 25.23 7.54
N VAL A 404 -10.90 24.88 6.44
CA VAL A 404 -10.67 25.79 5.30
C VAL A 404 -11.96 26.10 4.52
N ILE A 405 -12.92 25.17 4.51
CA ILE A 405 -14.21 25.37 3.86
C ILE A 405 -15.17 26.18 4.75
N ASP A 406 -15.26 25.88 6.06
CA ASP A 406 -15.89 26.75 7.06
C ASP A 406 -15.39 28.19 6.93
N THR A 407 -14.08 28.32 6.95
CA THR A 407 -13.40 29.60 6.95
C THR A 407 -13.48 30.32 5.59
N ARG A 408 -13.90 29.64 4.51
CA ARG A 408 -14.32 30.23 3.23
C ARG A 408 -15.79 30.67 3.23
N ILE A 409 -16.66 29.93 3.92
CA ILE A 409 -18.08 30.25 4.10
C ILE A 409 -18.22 31.55 4.91
N GLU A 410 -17.57 31.63 6.07
CA GLU A 410 -17.78 32.70 7.05
C GLU A 410 -17.36 34.10 6.57
N THR A 411 -16.22 34.24 5.90
CA THR A 411 -15.72 35.58 5.53
C THR A 411 -16.21 36.09 4.17
N GLY A 412 -16.89 35.24 3.39
CA GLY A 412 -17.18 35.48 1.97
C GLY A 412 -15.93 35.67 1.09
N LYS A 413 -14.71 35.57 1.66
CA LYS A 413 -13.42 35.87 1.03
C LYS A 413 -12.27 35.11 1.72
N LYS A 414 -12.26 33.78 1.68
CA LYS A 414 -11.07 32.94 1.99
C LYS A 414 -10.30 33.36 3.28
N HIS A 415 -10.89 33.17 4.48
CA HIS A 415 -10.29 33.29 5.84
C HIS A 415 -10.30 34.66 6.58
N PRO A 416 -10.36 34.71 7.95
CA PRO A 416 -10.40 33.65 9.00
C PRO A 416 -11.73 33.53 9.84
N CYS A 417 -11.80 32.58 10.79
CA CYS A 417 -13.04 31.94 11.35
C CYS A 417 -13.11 31.82 12.88
N PRO A 418 -14.33 31.71 13.47
CA PRO A 418 -14.54 31.06 14.77
C PRO A 418 -15.92 30.31 14.98
N PRO A 419 -16.10 29.28 15.85
CA PRO A 419 -15.33 28.13 16.37
C PRO A 419 -16.30 26.91 16.76
N ALA A 420 -16.08 26.33 17.99
CA ALA A 420 -16.92 24.36 19.90
C ALA A 420 -17.74 24.57 21.30
N PRO A 421 -19.07 24.37 21.45
CA PRO A 421 -19.78 24.83 22.66
C PRO A 421 -19.59 24.01 23.95
N ALA A 422 -20.04 24.61 25.06
CA ALA A 422 -20.14 23.99 26.40
C ALA A 422 -21.23 22.91 26.55
N ARG A 423 -22.12 22.75 25.55
CA ARG A 423 -23.00 21.59 25.36
C ARG A 423 -23.11 21.26 23.87
N PHE A 424 -23.27 19.98 23.56
CA PHE A 424 -23.34 19.48 22.19
C PHE A 424 -24.72 18.86 21.91
N ASP A 425 -25.61 19.74 21.50
CA ASP A 425 -26.86 19.47 20.80
C ASP A 425 -26.90 20.40 19.57
N GLU A 426 -27.78 20.14 18.61
CA GLU A 426 -27.77 20.83 17.31
C GLU A 426 -27.99 22.36 17.46
N GLU A 427 -28.80 22.75 18.44
CA GLU A 427 -29.14 24.15 18.70
C GLU A 427 -27.99 24.89 19.40
N THR A 428 -27.34 24.27 20.40
CA THR A 428 -26.15 24.86 21.05
C THR A 428 -24.95 24.89 20.11
N PHE A 429 -24.79 23.90 19.20
CA PHE A 429 -23.74 23.89 18.18
C PHE A 429 -23.81 25.13 17.27
N ARG A 430 -25.02 25.49 16.80
CA ARG A 430 -25.28 26.73 16.04
C ARG A 430 -24.90 28.00 16.80
N ALA A 431 -24.89 27.98 18.14
CA ALA A 431 -24.45 29.11 18.98
C ALA A 431 -22.94 29.09 19.33
N TRP A 432 -22.25 27.94 19.29
CA TRP A 432 -20.78 27.76 19.15
C TRP A 432 -20.18 28.72 18.14
N TYR A 433 -20.54 28.48 16.88
CA TYR A 433 -19.96 28.91 15.59
C TYR A 433 -19.86 30.45 15.36
N ALA A 434 -19.45 31.24 16.38
CA ALA A 434 -19.10 32.66 16.33
C ALA A 434 -18.24 33.20 17.55
N ARG A 435 -17.02 32.70 17.88
CA ARG A 435 -16.34 33.00 19.19
C ARG A 435 -14.81 32.79 19.51
N TRP A 436 -14.02 31.90 18.90
CA TRP A 436 -12.60 31.60 19.23
C TRP A 436 -11.72 31.58 17.98
N ASP A 437 -10.45 31.89 18.14
CA ASP A 437 -9.36 31.47 17.23
C ASP A 437 -8.39 30.56 18.04
N SER A 438 -7.28 30.10 17.45
CA SER A 438 -6.00 29.71 18.09
C SER A 438 -5.80 28.32 18.74
N GLU A 439 -6.16 28.12 20.02
CA GLU A 439 -5.35 27.34 21.00
C GLU A 439 -5.25 25.79 20.86
N ARG A 440 -5.69 25.21 19.73
CA ARG A 440 -5.61 23.75 19.48
C ARG A 440 -4.58 23.34 18.43
N TYR A 441 -3.98 24.30 17.72
CA TYR A 441 -3.03 24.07 16.63
C TYR A 441 -1.67 23.55 17.15
N ASP A 442 -1.12 24.17 18.20
CA ASP A 442 0.28 23.97 18.60
C ASP A 442 0.59 22.59 19.19
N ARG A 443 -0.36 21.97 19.92
CA ARG A 443 -0.17 20.60 20.44
C ARG A 443 -0.11 19.53 19.35
N CYS A 444 -0.62 19.81 18.15
CA CYS A 444 -0.44 18.94 16.98
C CYS A 444 0.89 19.18 16.26
N LEU A 445 1.58 20.30 16.51
CA LEU A 445 2.93 20.54 16.00
C LEU A 445 3.96 19.70 16.75
N ASP A 446 3.90 19.68 18.09
CA ASP A 446 4.82 18.93 18.95
C ASP A 446 4.78 17.42 18.66
N ALA A 447 3.59 16.82 18.55
CA ALA A 447 3.43 15.39 18.26
C ALA A 447 3.96 14.97 16.87
N LEU A 448 4.00 15.90 15.91
CA LEU A 448 4.52 15.64 14.56
C LEU A 448 6.04 15.83 14.45
N ALA A 449 6.76 16.11 15.54
CA ALA A 449 8.21 16.26 15.54
C ALA A 449 9.00 14.94 15.43
N LEU A 450 8.34 13.78 15.55
CA LEU A 450 9.02 12.47 15.67
C LEU A 450 8.91 11.55 14.43
N ALA A 451 8.01 11.86 13.48
CA ALA A 451 7.66 10.94 12.40
C ALA A 451 7.85 11.55 11.00
N HIS A 452 8.92 11.15 10.30
CA HIS A 452 8.85 10.04 9.32
C HIS A 452 10.22 9.68 8.75
N ARG A 453 10.36 8.44 8.29
CA ARG A 453 11.43 7.97 7.39
C ARG A 453 10.77 7.64 6.05
N GLU A 454 11.54 7.60 4.98
CA GLU A 454 11.04 7.88 3.64
C GLU A 454 11.92 7.28 2.53
N GLU A 455 11.30 6.74 1.48
CA GLU A 455 11.91 6.38 0.19
C GLU A 455 10.86 6.22 -0.94
N GLY A 456 10.16 7.31 -1.28
CA GLY A 456 9.20 7.37 -2.41
C GLY A 456 9.68 8.25 -3.57
N ILE A 457 10.08 7.63 -4.70
CA ILE A 457 10.60 8.26 -5.94
C ILE A 457 11.61 9.39 -5.67
N ALA A 458 12.77 9.03 -5.13
CA ALA A 458 13.89 9.97 -5.03
C ALA A 458 14.50 10.26 -6.42
N LEU A 459 14.07 11.33 -7.08
CA LEU A 459 14.96 12.07 -7.97
C LEU A 459 15.98 12.79 -7.08
N ASP A 460 17.18 12.23 -6.97
CA ASP A 460 18.29 12.83 -6.22
C ASP A 460 18.82 14.07 -6.96
N CYS A 461 18.92 15.22 -6.28
CA CYS A 461 19.20 16.53 -6.87
C CYS A 461 20.32 17.30 -6.16
N GLY A 462 21.26 16.60 -5.51
CA GLY A 462 22.17 17.22 -4.56
C GLY A 462 21.46 17.33 -3.21
N ASP A 463 21.31 18.53 -2.67
CA ASP A 463 20.65 18.70 -1.35
C ASP A 463 19.11 18.48 -1.39
N LEU A 464 18.51 18.41 -2.58
CA LEU A 464 17.04 18.36 -2.76
C LEU A 464 16.53 17.02 -3.32
N SER A 465 15.26 16.70 -3.02
CA SER A 465 14.49 15.65 -3.72
C SER A 465 13.05 16.09 -4.02
N LEU A 466 12.38 15.40 -4.96
CA LEU A 466 11.01 15.70 -5.41
C LEU A 466 10.12 14.47 -5.24
N LYS A 467 8.97 14.59 -4.58
CA LYS A 467 8.12 13.43 -4.23
C LYS A 467 6.64 13.62 -4.60
N PRO A 468 5.93 12.55 -5.02
CA PRO A 468 4.48 12.60 -5.28
C PRO A 468 3.70 13.11 -4.06
N MET A 469 2.62 13.86 -4.31
CA MET A 469 1.88 14.52 -3.24
C MET A 469 0.91 13.59 -2.49
N THR A 470 1.00 13.56 -1.15
CA THR A 470 0.23 12.66 -0.27
C THR A 470 -0.49 13.42 0.85
N PRO A 471 -1.46 12.80 1.58
CA PRO A 471 -2.09 13.41 2.75
C PRO A 471 -1.08 13.85 3.82
N ALA A 472 -0.10 13.00 4.14
CA ALA A 472 0.94 13.30 5.12
C ALA A 472 1.86 14.45 4.65
N ILE A 473 2.16 14.51 3.35
CA ILE A 473 2.98 15.60 2.78
C ILE A 473 2.22 16.93 2.79
N TRP A 474 0.92 16.94 2.45
CA TRP A 474 0.11 18.15 2.58
C TRP A 474 0.04 18.63 4.04
N LEU A 475 -0.14 17.73 5.02
CA LEU A 475 -0.09 18.08 6.45
C LEU A 475 1.25 18.72 6.88
N ALA A 476 2.36 18.40 6.22
CA ALA A 476 3.64 19.08 6.40
C ALA A 476 3.67 20.45 5.67
N ILE A 477 3.18 20.52 4.43
CA ILE A 477 3.10 21.75 3.64
C ILE A 477 2.23 22.83 4.33
N CYS A 478 1.14 22.44 4.98
CA CYS A 478 0.26 23.34 5.76
C CYS A 478 0.98 24.14 6.86
N LYS A 479 2.19 23.69 7.27
CA LYS A 479 3.00 24.33 8.31
C LYS A 479 4.04 25.32 7.78
N LEU A 480 4.26 25.36 6.46
CA LEU A 480 5.31 26.18 5.85
C LEU A 480 4.96 27.67 5.92
N SER A 481 5.94 28.50 6.28
CA SER A 481 5.77 29.94 6.42
C SER A 481 5.86 30.61 5.05
N MET A 482 4.75 30.68 4.31
CA MET A 482 4.72 31.32 2.99
C MET A 482 4.97 32.84 3.07
N PRO A 483 5.80 33.43 2.19
CA PRO A 483 6.02 34.88 2.17
C PRO A 483 4.79 35.65 1.67
N LYS A 484 4.53 36.81 2.30
CA LYS A 484 3.48 37.75 1.87
C LYS A 484 3.92 38.50 0.60
N VAL A 485 3.48 38.04 -0.56
CA VAL A 485 3.55 38.78 -1.83
C VAL A 485 2.57 39.99 -1.77
N ARG A 486 2.89 41.08 -2.47
CA ARG A 486 2.23 42.39 -2.26
C ARG A 486 0.86 42.47 -2.95
N GLY A 487 -0.19 42.04 -2.26
CA GLY A 487 -1.59 42.32 -2.63
C GLY A 487 -2.42 41.09 -2.97
N ARG A 488 -1.78 39.94 -3.16
CA ARG A 488 -2.43 38.61 -3.07
C ARG A 488 -1.53 37.69 -2.25
N ASN A 489 -2.13 36.80 -1.47
CA ASN A 489 -1.38 35.71 -0.86
C ASN A 489 -0.71 34.89 -1.99
N ALA A 490 0.54 34.44 -1.78
CA ALA A 490 1.01 33.25 -2.47
C ALA A 490 -0.05 32.17 -2.22
N ALA A 491 -0.60 31.59 -3.29
CA ALA A 491 -1.87 30.88 -3.22
C ALA A 491 -1.80 29.79 -2.13
N ASN A 492 -2.72 29.90 -1.16
CA ASN A 492 -2.66 29.15 0.09
C ASN A 492 -2.49 27.65 -0.27
N PRO A 493 -1.58 26.89 0.36
CA PRO A 493 -1.48 25.45 0.12
C PRO A 493 -2.85 24.77 0.27
N MET A 494 -3.68 25.22 1.21
CA MET A 494 -5.05 24.77 1.38
C MET A 494 -6.00 25.11 0.22
N GLU A 495 -5.73 26.16 -0.56
CA GLU A 495 -6.47 26.42 -1.80
C GLU A 495 -6.07 25.47 -2.92
N HIS A 496 -4.77 25.24 -3.15
CA HIS A 496 -4.33 24.26 -4.15
C HIS A 496 -4.80 22.85 -3.78
N LEU A 497 -4.74 22.50 -2.51
CA LEU A 497 -5.26 21.24 -1.99
C LEU A 497 -6.78 21.10 -2.18
N ALA A 498 -7.56 22.15 -1.89
CA ALA A 498 -8.98 22.15 -2.18
C ALA A 498 -9.28 22.01 -3.69
N ARG A 499 -8.42 22.52 -4.58
CA ARG A 499 -8.55 22.27 -6.02
C ARG A 499 -8.25 20.82 -6.38
N GLN A 500 -7.17 20.24 -5.83
CA GLN A 500 -6.77 18.85 -6.06
C GLN A 500 -7.84 17.85 -5.62
N CYS A 501 -8.46 18.07 -4.46
CA CYS A 501 -9.49 17.16 -3.92
C CYS A 501 -10.86 17.35 -4.55
N PHE A 502 -11.24 18.56 -4.98
CA PHE A 502 -12.65 18.88 -5.26
C PHE A 502 -12.96 19.55 -6.60
N SER A 503 -12.04 20.22 -7.30
CA SER A 503 -12.43 21.10 -8.43
C SER A 503 -11.67 20.97 -9.73
N ASP A 504 -10.42 20.46 -9.73
CA ASP A 504 -9.65 20.36 -10.97
C ASP A 504 -8.80 19.09 -11.02
N THR A 505 -9.37 18.05 -11.64
CA THR A 505 -8.69 16.78 -11.88
C THR A 505 -7.57 16.88 -12.93
N LYS A 506 -7.34 18.06 -13.53
CA LYS A 506 -6.22 18.33 -14.43
C LYS A 506 -5.03 18.95 -13.72
N MET A 507 -5.12 19.27 -12.42
CA MET A 507 -3.99 19.83 -11.67
C MET A 507 -3.23 18.77 -10.88
N HIS A 508 -1.92 18.75 -11.08
CA HIS A 508 -0.97 17.84 -10.44
C HIS A 508 -0.02 18.63 -9.54
N TYR A 509 0.43 17.97 -8.46
CA TYR A 509 1.22 18.58 -7.40
C TYR A 509 2.37 17.64 -7.01
N ILE A 510 3.55 18.22 -6.79
CA ILE A 510 4.78 17.51 -6.36
C ILE A 510 5.41 18.33 -5.24
N ALA A 511 5.85 17.66 -4.18
CA ALA A 511 6.51 18.28 -3.04
C ALA A 511 8.03 18.35 -3.23
N ILE A 512 8.64 19.37 -2.63
CA ILE A 512 10.06 19.70 -2.69
C ILE A 512 10.65 19.49 -1.31
N TYR A 513 11.70 18.68 -1.22
CA TYR A 513 12.40 18.31 0.01
C TYR A 513 13.84 18.83 0.01
N GLU A 514 14.35 19.22 1.18
CA GLU A 514 15.78 19.37 1.48
C GLU A 514 16.14 18.26 2.48
N GLY A 515 16.93 17.26 2.05
CA GLY A 515 17.06 16.00 2.76
C GLY A 515 15.70 15.34 3.07
N ARG A 516 15.35 15.23 4.37
CA ARG A 516 14.05 14.71 4.86
C ARG A 516 13.00 15.80 5.17
N GLN A 517 13.33 17.08 5.03
CA GLN A 517 12.42 18.16 5.36
C GLN A 517 11.65 18.60 4.11
N VAL A 518 10.32 18.62 4.16
CA VAL A 518 9.52 19.33 3.15
C VAL A 518 9.81 20.83 3.25
N ILE A 519 10.28 21.44 2.16
CA ILE A 519 10.58 22.87 2.07
C ILE A 519 9.66 23.61 1.08
N GLY A 520 8.79 22.90 0.35
CA GLY A 520 7.90 23.51 -0.63
C GLY A 520 7.11 22.52 -1.49
N TRP A 521 6.47 23.04 -2.53
CA TRP A 521 5.78 22.27 -3.57
C TRP A 521 5.77 23.02 -4.90
N PHE A 522 5.41 22.35 -6.00
CA PHE A 522 5.04 23.00 -7.25
C PHE A 522 3.77 22.39 -7.84
N ALA A 523 3.12 23.14 -8.72
CA ALA A 523 1.81 22.83 -9.29
C ALA A 523 1.82 22.96 -10.82
N TYR A 524 1.25 21.97 -11.53
CA TYR A 524 1.24 21.91 -13.00
C TYR A 524 -0.03 21.27 -13.55
N ALA A 525 -0.49 21.70 -14.72
CA ALA A 525 -1.64 21.13 -15.42
C ALA A 525 -1.29 19.80 -16.10
N THR A 526 -2.27 18.97 -16.44
CA THR A 526 -2.05 17.72 -17.19
C THR A 526 -1.37 18.02 -18.53
N PRO A 527 -0.17 17.47 -18.82
CA PRO A 527 0.57 17.80 -20.03
C PRO A 527 -0.21 17.38 -21.29
N SER A 528 -0.29 18.28 -22.25
CA SER A 528 -0.68 17.97 -23.62
C SER A 528 0.55 17.85 -24.53
N ARG A 529 0.39 17.40 -25.78
CA ARG A 529 1.48 17.39 -26.77
C ARG A 529 1.94 18.80 -27.18
N GLU A 530 1.08 19.80 -27.02
CA GLU A 530 1.35 21.17 -27.46
C GLU A 530 1.86 22.07 -26.33
N GLN A 531 1.25 21.95 -25.15
CA GLN A 531 1.45 22.85 -24.02
C GLN A 531 1.35 22.12 -22.68
N LEU A 532 2.23 22.53 -21.75
CA LEU A 532 2.15 22.28 -20.32
C LEU A 532 2.13 23.63 -19.59
N ASP A 533 1.15 23.85 -18.73
CA ASP A 533 1.04 25.06 -17.90
C ASP A 533 1.50 24.79 -16.46
N LEU A 534 2.35 25.66 -15.91
CA LEU A 534 2.77 25.63 -14.50
C LEU A 534 2.08 26.76 -13.71
N GLU A 535 1.39 26.42 -12.62
CA GLU A 535 0.78 27.42 -11.72
C GLU A 535 1.84 28.11 -10.84
N GLY A 536 2.94 27.42 -10.50
CA GLY A 536 4.05 28.02 -9.76
C GLY A 536 4.91 27.03 -8.97
N ILE A 537 6.03 27.55 -8.46
CA ILE A 537 6.91 26.91 -7.48
C ILE A 537 6.77 27.70 -6.18
N PHE A 538 6.48 27.00 -5.09
CA PHE A 538 6.16 27.55 -3.77
C PHE A 538 7.15 27.01 -2.75
N LEU A 539 7.91 27.89 -2.11
CA LEU A 539 8.89 27.52 -1.08
C LEU A 539 8.54 28.16 0.27
N ASP A 540 9.00 27.53 1.34
CA ASP A 540 9.05 28.16 2.65
C ASP A 540 9.99 29.39 2.64
N LYS A 541 9.62 30.42 3.40
CA LYS A 541 10.33 31.70 3.48
C LYS A 541 11.81 31.58 3.89
N ALA A 542 12.23 30.55 4.63
CA ALA A 542 13.64 30.32 4.99
C ALA A 542 14.50 29.74 3.85
N HIS A 543 13.88 29.33 2.75
CA HIS A 543 14.50 28.66 1.59
C HIS A 543 14.42 29.51 0.30
N TYR A 544 13.57 30.54 0.29
CA TYR A 544 13.45 31.50 -0.81
C TYR A 544 14.78 32.16 -1.18
N GLY A 545 15.07 32.25 -2.48
CA GLY A 545 16.26 32.93 -3.00
C GLY A 545 17.57 32.18 -2.81
N ARG A 546 17.55 30.92 -2.33
CA ARG A 546 18.71 30.01 -2.37
C ARG A 546 19.00 29.46 -3.78
N GLY A 547 18.11 29.72 -4.76
CA GLY A 547 18.24 29.22 -6.14
C GLY A 547 17.55 27.87 -6.37
N TYR A 548 16.83 27.35 -5.38
CA TYR A 548 16.09 26.09 -5.49
C TYR A 548 14.96 26.19 -6.53
N GLU A 549 14.41 27.39 -6.71
CA GLU A 549 13.47 27.72 -7.79
C GLU A 549 14.08 27.42 -9.19
N GLU A 550 15.39 27.64 -9.36
CA GLU A 550 16.12 27.39 -10.59
C GLU A 550 16.43 25.89 -10.79
N ILE A 551 16.75 25.17 -9.70
CA ILE A 551 17.00 23.72 -9.70
C ILE A 551 15.73 22.95 -10.07
N VAL A 552 14.61 23.25 -9.40
CA VAL A 552 13.30 22.61 -9.62
C VAL A 552 12.83 22.84 -11.05
N LEU A 553 12.90 24.08 -11.56
CA LEU A 553 12.55 24.38 -12.95
C LEU A 553 13.43 23.61 -13.95
N SER A 554 14.74 23.56 -13.72
CA SER A 554 15.67 22.87 -14.62
C SER A 554 15.42 21.37 -14.69
N LYS A 555 15.02 20.73 -13.58
CA LYS A 555 14.70 19.30 -13.55
C LYS A 555 13.29 18.99 -14.03
N LEU A 556 12.33 19.90 -13.86
CA LEU A 556 11.01 19.80 -14.49
C LEU A 556 11.12 19.75 -16.02
N CYS A 557 11.92 20.65 -16.62
CA CYS A 557 12.19 20.62 -18.07
C CYS A 557 12.80 19.29 -18.54
N ALA A 558 13.66 18.65 -17.72
CA ALA A 558 14.25 17.35 -18.04
C ALA A 558 13.25 16.18 -17.87
N ALA A 559 12.44 16.20 -16.80
CA ALA A 559 11.46 15.15 -16.53
C ALA A 559 10.35 15.09 -17.61
N ILE A 560 9.93 16.23 -18.15
CA ILE A 560 8.94 16.30 -19.24
C ILE A 560 9.43 15.55 -20.49
N GLY A 561 10.73 15.57 -20.78
CA GLY A 561 11.32 14.77 -21.86
C GLY A 561 11.12 13.26 -21.73
N HIS A 562 10.73 12.77 -20.54
CA HIS A 562 10.38 11.37 -20.27
C HIS A 562 8.88 11.08 -20.42
N TYR A 563 8.01 12.08 -20.30
CA TYR A 563 6.54 11.94 -20.44
C TYR A 563 6.04 12.10 -21.88
N GLY A 564 6.92 12.48 -22.81
CA GLY A 564 6.62 12.64 -24.24
C GLY A 564 6.85 14.08 -24.73
N PRO A 565 6.88 14.31 -26.06
CA PRO A 565 7.15 15.63 -26.63
C PRO A 565 6.03 16.60 -26.29
N CYS A 566 6.36 17.64 -25.51
CA CYS A 566 5.48 18.74 -25.15
C CYS A 566 6.08 20.03 -25.71
N ALA A 567 5.55 20.53 -26.82
CA ALA A 567 6.20 21.55 -27.63
C ALA A 567 6.48 22.88 -26.88
N THR A 568 5.65 23.25 -25.91
CA THR A 568 5.80 24.47 -25.11
C THR A 568 5.56 24.22 -23.62
N ILE A 569 6.42 24.75 -22.75
CA ILE A 569 6.17 24.89 -21.31
C ILE A 569 5.82 26.35 -21.04
N ARG A 570 4.66 26.61 -20.44
CA ARG A 570 4.17 27.95 -20.09
C ARG A 570 4.13 28.15 -18.57
N VAL A 571 4.49 29.34 -18.12
CA VAL A 571 4.49 29.76 -16.70
C VAL A 571 4.02 31.20 -16.61
N ASP A 572 3.04 31.48 -15.76
CA ASP A 572 2.57 32.85 -15.52
C ASP A 572 3.28 33.45 -14.29
N ILE A 573 3.96 34.59 -14.44
CA ILE A 573 4.86 35.19 -13.45
C ILE A 573 4.36 36.58 -13.03
N GLY A 574 4.25 36.85 -11.73
CA GLY A 574 3.81 38.16 -11.21
C GLY A 574 4.69 39.32 -11.70
N ARG A 575 4.06 40.40 -12.19
CA ARG A 575 4.76 41.55 -12.78
C ARG A 575 5.65 42.31 -11.77
N ASP A 576 5.44 42.09 -10.48
CA ASP A 576 6.19 42.66 -9.36
C ASP A 576 7.46 41.88 -8.99
N ASN A 577 7.75 40.74 -9.65
CA ASN A 577 8.89 39.87 -9.31
C ASN A 577 10.00 39.83 -10.40
N PRO A 578 10.81 40.90 -10.54
CA PRO A 578 11.83 41.01 -11.58
C PRO A 578 13.00 40.02 -11.41
N ARG A 579 13.27 39.51 -10.19
CA ARG A 579 14.32 38.50 -9.94
C ARG A 579 13.94 37.14 -10.53
N VAL A 580 12.70 36.73 -10.37
CA VAL A 580 12.18 35.50 -10.98
C VAL A 580 12.14 35.67 -12.49
N MET A 581 11.59 36.78 -13.01
CA MET A 581 11.58 37.09 -14.44
C MET A 581 12.98 37.00 -15.08
N ALA A 582 14.01 37.60 -14.46
CA ALA A 582 15.39 37.53 -14.93
C ALA A 582 16.02 36.13 -14.88
N THR A 583 15.44 35.20 -14.11
CA THR A 583 15.90 33.80 -14.04
C THR A 583 15.25 32.95 -15.13
N TYR A 584 13.95 33.12 -15.37
CA TYR A 584 13.25 32.47 -16.49
C TYR A 584 13.82 32.91 -17.85
N LEU A 585 14.09 34.21 -18.04
CA LEU A 585 14.77 34.73 -19.24
C LEU A 585 16.15 34.08 -19.47
N ARG A 586 16.95 33.90 -18.40
CA ARG A 586 18.27 33.22 -18.48
C ARG A 586 18.18 31.71 -18.78
N LYS A 587 17.01 31.08 -18.58
CA LYS A 587 16.72 29.69 -18.98
C LYS A 587 16.06 29.59 -20.36
N GLY A 588 15.96 30.69 -21.11
CA GLY A 588 15.42 30.70 -22.48
C GLY A 588 13.89 30.78 -22.57
N PHE A 589 13.19 31.09 -21.47
CA PHE A 589 11.77 31.43 -21.55
C PHE A 589 11.61 32.84 -22.13
N CYS A 590 10.76 32.98 -23.15
CA CYS A 590 10.37 34.26 -23.75
C CYS A 590 8.99 34.69 -23.23
N LEU A 591 8.60 35.96 -23.37
CA LEU A 591 7.20 36.33 -23.16
C LEU A 591 6.30 35.61 -24.18
N SER A 592 5.20 35.03 -23.70
CA SER A 592 4.18 34.39 -24.52
C SER A 592 3.35 35.45 -25.26
N LYS A 593 2.83 35.07 -26.44
CA LYS A 593 1.81 35.84 -27.17
C LYS A 593 0.39 35.53 -26.72
N GLN A 594 0.18 34.44 -25.97
CA GLN A 594 -1.10 34.18 -25.30
C GLN A 594 -1.18 35.04 -24.04
N PRO A 595 -2.31 35.71 -23.76
CA PRO A 595 -2.49 36.45 -22.51
C PRO A 595 -2.57 35.52 -21.29
N THR A 596 -2.27 36.08 -20.14
CA THR A 596 -2.64 35.55 -18.82
C THR A 596 -4.15 35.71 -18.60
N SER A 597 -4.74 34.88 -17.74
CA SER A 597 -6.11 35.15 -17.22
C SER A 597 -6.13 36.28 -16.18
N ASP A 598 -4.95 36.78 -15.79
CA ASP A 598 -4.74 37.78 -14.76
C ASP A 598 -3.74 38.85 -15.23
N GLU A 599 -4.23 40.07 -15.40
CA GLU A 599 -3.43 41.21 -15.91
C GLU A 599 -2.27 41.61 -14.98
N SER A 600 -2.25 41.15 -13.73
CA SER A 600 -1.11 41.36 -12.81
C SER A 600 0.07 40.40 -13.05
N HIS A 601 -0.03 39.49 -14.03
CA HIS A 601 1.01 38.53 -14.41
C HIS A 601 1.52 38.74 -15.85
N TRP A 602 2.69 38.17 -16.16
CA TRP A 602 3.24 37.96 -17.49
C TRP A 602 3.26 36.46 -17.80
N ALA A 603 2.69 36.04 -18.93
CA ALA A 603 2.87 34.68 -19.43
C ALA A 603 4.27 34.55 -20.05
N PHE A 604 5.04 33.57 -19.59
CA PHE A 604 6.32 33.17 -20.16
C PHE A 604 6.21 31.79 -20.79
N ALA A 605 6.92 31.56 -21.89
CA ALA A 605 6.89 30.32 -22.66
C ALA A 605 8.32 29.90 -23.06
N TYR A 606 8.67 28.66 -22.76
CA TYR A 606 9.84 27.96 -23.27
C TYR A 606 9.38 26.94 -24.32
N ARG A 607 9.87 27.05 -25.55
CA ARG A 607 9.68 26.01 -26.56
C ARG A 607 10.82 25.01 -26.46
N GLN A 608 10.50 23.73 -26.45
CA GLN A 608 11.52 22.71 -26.58
C GLN A 608 12.17 22.81 -27.98
N PRO A 609 13.50 22.58 -28.12
CA PRO A 609 14.10 22.28 -29.41
C PRO A 609 13.42 21.06 -30.04
N ALA A 610 13.27 21.07 -31.36
CA ALA A 610 12.69 19.98 -32.14
C ALA A 610 13.71 18.89 -32.47
#